data_AF-A0A087DGP6-F1
#
_entry.id   AF-A0A087DGP6-F1
#
_cell.length_a   1.000
_cell.length_b   1.000
_cell.length_c   1.000
_cell.angle_alpha   90.00
_cell.angle_beta   90.00
_cell.angle_gamma   90.00
#
_symmetry.space_group_name_H-M   'P 1'
#
loop_
_entity.id
_entity.type
_entity.pdbx_description
1 polymer ?
#
loop_
_entity_poly.entity_id
_entity_poly.type
_entity_poly.pdbx_seq_one_letter_code
_entity_poly.pdbx_strand_id
1 'polypeptide(L)'
;MKPKARERKPAWLRVFAPSGNLAKLEPMVCPGCGRWVIVQQTGVWDTYDAGIIRDGDIAVAIILDKRLARIEWNNVFRQPVLVEVCGQRGIRPDGLYLAGHECARMRVSSTGFTPPRKERPPGKPVFDAHLSDEEIAEFERLWNMPLADLKKRKAPTERVGQGE
;
A
#
# COMPACT_ATOMS: atom_id res chain seq x y z
N MET A 1 4.42 2.53 -32.31
CA MET A 1 2.93 2.58 -32.29
C MET A 1 2.45 2.56 -30.86
N LYS A 2 1.47 3.41 -30.48
CA LYS A 2 0.85 3.33 -29.14
C LYS A 2 0.01 2.05 -29.05
N PRO A 3 0.09 1.26 -27.97
CA PRO A 3 -0.70 0.05 -27.84
C PRO A 3 -2.20 0.37 -27.84
N LYS A 4 -2.97 -0.41 -28.61
CA LYS A 4 -4.43 -0.21 -28.76
C LYS A 4 -5.16 -1.02 -27.69
N ALA A 5 -5.97 -0.33 -26.87
CA ALA A 5 -6.80 -0.99 -25.87
C ALA A 5 -7.88 -1.86 -26.53
N ARG A 6 -8.06 -3.09 -26.03
CA ARG A 6 -9.16 -3.99 -26.43
C ARG A 6 -10.44 -3.73 -25.65
N GLU A 7 -10.35 -3.04 -24.51
CA GLU A 7 -11.47 -2.75 -23.64
C GLU A 7 -11.43 -1.30 -23.14
N ARG A 8 -12.60 -0.79 -22.72
CA ARG A 8 -12.70 0.54 -22.12
C ARG A 8 -11.92 0.57 -20.81
N LYS A 9 -11.21 1.68 -20.55
CA LYS A 9 -10.52 1.90 -19.27
C LYS A 9 -11.52 1.77 -18.10
N PRO A 10 -11.32 0.83 -17.16
CA PRO A 10 -12.17 0.76 -15.98
C PRO A 10 -12.12 2.08 -15.19
N ALA A 11 -13.28 2.61 -14.83
CA ALA A 11 -13.37 3.93 -14.18
C ALA A 11 -12.61 3.97 -12.85
N TRP A 12 -12.66 2.86 -12.10
CA TRP A 12 -11.99 2.72 -10.81
C TRP A 12 -10.47 2.86 -10.89
N LEU A 13 -9.82 2.61 -12.03
CA LEU A 13 -8.37 2.78 -12.18
C LEU A 13 -7.93 4.23 -11.98
N ARG A 14 -8.80 5.21 -12.28
CA ARG A 14 -8.50 6.63 -12.03
C ARG A 14 -8.49 6.96 -10.53
N VAL A 15 -9.28 6.22 -9.75
CA VAL A 15 -9.37 6.38 -8.29
C VAL A 15 -8.28 5.59 -7.59
N PHE A 16 -7.97 4.40 -8.09
CA PHE A 16 -6.96 3.50 -7.52
C PHE A 16 -5.54 3.99 -7.77
N ALA A 17 -5.25 4.47 -8.98
CA ALA A 17 -3.94 4.94 -9.38
C ALA A 17 -4.06 6.34 -10.02
N PRO A 18 -4.36 7.37 -9.20
CA PRO A 18 -4.40 8.74 -9.69
C PRO A 18 -3.00 9.20 -10.11
N SER A 19 -2.93 10.13 -11.06
CA SER A 19 -1.65 10.67 -11.54
C SER A 19 -0.85 11.26 -10.38
N GLY A 20 0.43 10.86 -10.25
CA GLY A 20 1.31 11.35 -9.19
C GLY A 20 1.11 10.70 -7.82
N ASN A 21 0.36 9.60 -7.71
CA ASN A 21 0.24 8.85 -6.45
C ASN A 21 1.61 8.39 -5.91
N LEU A 22 1.74 8.32 -4.58
CA LEU A 22 3.04 7.99 -3.96
C LEU A 22 3.39 6.51 -4.11
N ALA A 23 2.39 5.65 -4.33
CA ALA A 23 2.59 4.22 -4.57
C ALA A 23 3.16 3.93 -5.98
N LYS A 24 3.38 4.96 -6.81
CA LYS A 24 3.89 4.86 -8.19
C LYS A 24 3.13 3.83 -9.04
N LEU A 25 1.81 3.79 -8.85
CA LEU A 25 0.90 2.96 -9.61
C LEU A 25 0.47 3.70 -10.88
N GLU A 26 0.52 3.03 -12.02
CA GLU A 26 0.11 3.62 -13.30
C GLU A 26 -0.80 2.67 -14.08
N PRO A 27 -2.02 3.10 -14.46
CA PRO A 27 -2.85 2.35 -15.38
C PRO A 27 -2.29 2.42 -16.80
N MET A 28 -1.92 1.28 -17.36
CA MET A 28 -1.35 1.16 -18.71
C MET A 28 -2.15 0.16 -19.55
N VAL A 29 -2.06 0.28 -20.88
CA VAL A 29 -2.52 -0.77 -21.80
C VAL A 29 -1.35 -1.71 -22.07
N CYS A 30 -1.52 -2.99 -21.76
CA CYS A 30 -0.53 -4.01 -22.05
C CYS A 30 -0.25 -4.08 -23.56
N PRO A 31 1.01 -3.99 -24.00
CA PRO A 31 1.35 -3.98 -25.43
C PRO A 31 1.11 -5.33 -26.11
N GLY A 32 1.22 -6.44 -25.37
CA GLY A 32 1.03 -7.79 -25.93
C GLY A 32 -0.43 -8.15 -26.14
N CYS A 33 -1.29 -7.92 -25.14
CA CYS A 33 -2.68 -8.36 -25.18
C CYS A 33 -3.73 -7.23 -25.28
N GLY A 34 -3.33 -5.96 -25.14
CA GLY A 34 -4.22 -4.80 -25.23
C GLY A 34 -5.18 -4.63 -24.04
N ARG A 35 -5.01 -5.38 -22.94
CA ARG A 35 -5.81 -5.23 -21.72
C ARG A 35 -5.30 -4.08 -20.85
N TRP A 36 -6.18 -3.51 -20.03
CA TRP A 36 -5.74 -2.57 -18.99
C TRP A 36 -5.04 -3.35 -17.88
N VAL A 37 -3.87 -2.84 -17.48
CA VAL A 37 -3.03 -3.37 -16.42
C VAL A 37 -2.65 -2.23 -15.47
N ILE A 38 -2.24 -2.59 -14.27
CA ILE A 38 -1.66 -1.67 -13.29
C ILE A 38 -0.17 -1.98 -13.24
N VAL A 39 0.65 -0.98 -13.51
CA VAL A 39 2.11 -1.07 -13.37
C VAL A 39 2.51 -0.40 -12.06
N GLN A 40 3.37 -1.05 -11.29
CA GLN A 40 3.99 -0.49 -10.10
C GLN A 40 5.47 -0.20 -10.39
N GLN A 41 5.88 1.05 -10.22
CA GLN A 41 7.25 1.52 -10.49
C GLN A 41 8.05 1.76 -9.21
N THR A 42 7.89 0.92 -8.19
CA THR A 42 8.69 0.97 -6.95
C THR A 42 9.76 -0.12 -6.99
N GLY A 43 10.96 0.22 -7.48
CA GLY A 43 12.05 -0.74 -7.66
C GLY A 43 11.87 -1.55 -8.95
N VAL A 44 11.65 -2.86 -8.83
CA VAL A 44 11.37 -3.72 -9.99
C VAL A 44 9.99 -3.42 -10.54
N TRP A 45 9.88 -3.38 -11.87
CA TRP A 45 8.63 -3.06 -12.55
C TRP A 45 7.69 -4.25 -12.53
N ASP A 46 6.62 -4.12 -11.77
CA ASP A 46 5.60 -5.14 -11.63
C ASP A 46 4.34 -4.77 -12.39
N THR A 47 3.76 -5.75 -13.09
CA THR A 47 2.54 -5.55 -13.87
C THR A 47 1.45 -6.48 -13.35
N TYR A 48 0.26 -5.93 -13.14
CA TYR A 48 -0.89 -6.62 -12.55
C TYR A 48 -2.14 -6.48 -13.42
N ASP A 49 -2.99 -7.50 -13.41
CA ASP A 49 -4.30 -7.44 -14.08
C ASP A 49 -5.21 -6.41 -13.41
N ALA A 50 -5.99 -5.66 -14.21
CA ALA A 50 -6.99 -4.72 -13.72
C ALA A 50 -8.29 -5.43 -13.27
N GLY A 51 -8.16 -6.38 -12.35
CA GLY A 51 -9.26 -7.12 -11.74
C GLY A 51 -8.92 -7.47 -10.28
N ILE A 52 -9.81 -7.08 -9.37
CA ILE A 52 -9.62 -7.31 -7.94
C ILE A 52 -10.02 -8.73 -7.59
N ILE A 53 -9.10 -9.44 -6.93
CA ILE A 53 -9.27 -10.80 -6.44
C ILE A 53 -9.68 -10.75 -4.97
N ARG A 54 -10.71 -11.53 -4.61
CA ARG A 54 -11.22 -11.72 -3.26
C ARG A 54 -11.92 -13.08 -3.14
N ASP A 55 -12.11 -13.55 -1.91
CA ASP A 55 -12.87 -14.77 -1.63
C ASP A 55 -12.39 -15.97 -2.46
N GLY A 56 -13.30 -16.63 -3.19
CA GLY A 56 -12.98 -17.79 -4.04
C GLY A 56 -11.97 -17.51 -5.16
N ASP A 57 -11.84 -16.26 -5.63
CA ASP A 57 -10.86 -15.89 -6.66
C ASP A 57 -9.42 -16.11 -6.15
N ILE A 58 -9.20 -16.03 -4.83
CA ILE A 58 -7.87 -16.22 -4.23
C ILE A 58 -7.41 -17.67 -4.45
N ALA A 59 -8.29 -18.65 -4.23
CA ALA A 59 -7.97 -20.06 -4.47
C ALA A 59 -7.65 -20.32 -5.95
N VAL A 60 -8.42 -19.72 -6.86
CA VAL A 60 -8.16 -19.80 -8.31
C VAL A 60 -6.79 -19.22 -8.65
N ALA A 61 -6.44 -18.06 -8.08
CA ALA A 61 -5.15 -17.44 -8.32
C ALA A 61 -3.97 -18.30 -7.81
N ILE A 62 -4.12 -18.96 -6.66
CA ILE A 62 -3.11 -19.90 -6.13
C ILE A 62 -2.97 -21.11 -7.05
N ILE A 63 -4.08 -21.72 -7.48
CA ILE A 63 -4.07 -22.89 -8.38
C ILE A 63 -3.39 -22.56 -9.71
N LEU A 64 -3.60 -21.33 -10.22
CA LEU A 64 -2.99 -20.85 -11.45
C LEU A 64 -1.54 -20.34 -11.26
N ASP A 65 -0.97 -20.50 -10.06
CA ASP A 65 0.36 -20.03 -9.69
C ASP A 65 0.59 -18.55 -10.00
N LYS A 66 -0.43 -17.73 -9.71
CA LYS A 66 -0.36 -16.28 -9.90
C LYS A 66 0.38 -15.63 -8.75
N ARG A 67 1.36 -14.79 -9.09
CA ARG A 67 1.91 -13.84 -8.11
C ARG A 67 0.81 -12.92 -7.61
N LEU A 68 0.73 -12.70 -6.29
CA LEU A 68 -0.27 -11.86 -5.65
C LEU A 68 0.36 -10.62 -5.03
N ALA A 69 -0.31 -9.49 -5.19
CA ALA A 69 -0.05 -8.28 -4.41
C ALA A 69 -1.31 -7.93 -3.60
N ARG A 70 -1.17 -7.85 -2.28
CA ARG A 70 -2.26 -7.44 -1.39
C ARG A 70 -2.44 -5.94 -1.47
N ILE A 71 -3.69 -5.52 -1.60
CA ILE A 71 -4.08 -4.11 -1.58
C ILE A 71 -4.30 -3.71 -0.13
N GLU A 72 -3.50 -2.76 0.35
CA GLU A 72 -3.73 -2.10 1.62
C GLU A 72 -4.10 -0.65 1.39
N TRP A 73 -5.01 -0.13 2.22
CA TRP A 73 -5.39 1.28 2.15
C TRP A 73 -4.51 2.09 3.09
N ASN A 74 -3.70 3.00 2.54
CA ASN A 74 -2.97 3.95 3.35
C ASN A 74 -3.90 5.10 3.75
N ASN A 75 -4.23 5.18 5.04
CA ASN A 75 -5.13 6.21 5.58
C ASN A 75 -4.53 7.62 5.52
N VAL A 76 -3.21 7.77 5.65
CA VAL A 76 -2.53 9.08 5.66
C VAL A 76 -2.62 9.73 4.29
N PHE A 77 -2.33 8.97 3.24
CA PHE A 77 -2.31 9.48 1.87
C PHE A 77 -3.60 9.18 1.10
N ARG A 78 -4.59 8.54 1.74
CA ARG A 78 -5.88 8.13 1.18
C ARG A 78 -5.75 7.46 -0.20
N GLN A 79 -4.81 6.53 -0.31
CA GLN A 79 -4.50 5.84 -1.56
C GLN A 79 -4.16 4.37 -1.29
N PRO A 80 -4.40 3.47 -2.26
CA PRO A 80 -3.99 2.09 -2.14
C PRO A 80 -2.45 1.96 -2.25
N VAL A 81 -1.89 1.04 -1.47
CA VAL A 81 -0.52 0.58 -1.57
C VAL A 81 -0.53 -0.93 -1.82
N LEU A 82 0.47 -1.41 -2.54
CA LEU A 82 0.61 -2.83 -2.84
C LEU A 82 1.66 -3.43 -1.90
N VAL A 83 1.28 -4.50 -1.22
CA VAL A 83 2.14 -5.30 -0.35
C VAL A 83 2.33 -6.66 -0.99
N GLU A 84 3.59 -7.04 -1.21
CA GLU A 84 3.92 -8.35 -1.78
C GLU A 84 3.50 -9.49 -0.86
N VAL A 85 2.97 -10.56 -1.45
CA VAL A 85 2.46 -11.73 -0.72
C VAL A 85 3.49 -12.86 -0.81
N CYS A 86 4.27 -13.06 0.26
CA CYS A 86 5.23 -14.15 0.34
C CYS A 86 4.56 -15.43 0.87
N GLY A 87 4.07 -16.27 -0.05
CA GLY A 87 3.46 -17.56 0.27
C GLY A 87 2.16 -17.45 1.09
N GLN A 88 1.76 -18.57 1.72
CA GLN A 88 0.46 -18.65 2.41
C GLN A 88 0.32 -17.68 3.59
N ARG A 89 1.42 -17.33 4.28
CA ARG A 89 1.38 -16.39 5.43
C ARG A 89 0.99 -14.96 5.04
N GLY A 90 1.17 -14.57 3.77
CA GLY A 90 0.74 -13.27 3.27
C GLY A 90 -0.73 -13.21 2.85
N ILE A 91 -1.41 -14.35 2.80
CA ILE A 91 -2.81 -14.46 2.35
C ILE A 91 -3.73 -14.30 3.56
N ARG A 92 -4.68 -13.37 3.43
CA ARG A 92 -5.70 -13.03 4.41
C ARG A 92 -7.06 -13.35 3.81
N PRO A 93 -7.97 -14.01 4.54
CA PRO A 93 -9.30 -14.36 4.03
C PRO A 93 -10.13 -13.13 3.60
N ASP A 94 -9.97 -12.01 4.30
CA ASP A 94 -10.65 -10.74 4.06
C ASP A 94 -9.84 -9.77 3.18
N GLY A 95 -8.73 -10.24 2.60
CA GLY A 95 -7.83 -9.43 1.80
C GLY A 95 -8.36 -9.17 0.38
N LEU A 96 -8.00 -8.01 -0.16
CA LEU A 96 -8.16 -7.70 -1.58
C LEU A 96 -6.80 -7.82 -2.27
N TYR A 97 -6.77 -8.41 -3.46
CA TYR A 97 -5.53 -8.72 -4.15
C TYR A 97 -5.57 -8.30 -5.62
N LEU A 98 -4.38 -8.08 -6.18
CA LEU A 98 -4.12 -8.07 -7.61
C LEU A 98 -3.31 -9.32 -7.98
N ALA A 99 -3.63 -9.94 -9.11
CA ALA A 99 -2.78 -10.98 -9.71
C ALA A 99 -1.77 -10.37 -10.68
N GLY A 100 -0.58 -10.95 -10.71
CA GLY A 100 0.43 -10.69 -11.71
C GLY A 100 -0.11 -10.89 -13.12
N HIS A 101 0.13 -9.92 -13.98
CA HIS A 101 -0.29 -9.96 -15.37
C HIS A 101 0.61 -10.89 -16.16
N GLU A 102 0.01 -11.84 -16.89
CA GLU A 102 0.71 -12.67 -17.86
C GLU A 102 -0.02 -12.60 -19.20
N CYS A 103 0.71 -12.21 -20.24
CA CYS A 103 0.17 -12.18 -21.59
C CYS A 103 -0.35 -13.57 -21.99
N ALA A 104 -1.43 -13.59 -22.79
CA ALA A 104 -2.13 -14.79 -23.24
C ALA A 104 -2.89 -15.62 -22.18
N ARG A 105 -2.72 -15.37 -20.88
CA ARG A 105 -3.56 -15.99 -19.83
C ARG A 105 -4.81 -15.16 -19.56
N MET A 106 -5.88 -15.80 -19.10
CA MET A 106 -7.10 -15.10 -18.69
C MET A 106 -6.87 -14.41 -17.34
N ARG A 107 -7.48 -13.23 -17.16
CA ARG A 107 -7.49 -12.57 -15.85
C ARG A 107 -8.34 -13.42 -14.90
N VAL A 108 -7.96 -13.48 -13.63
CA VAL A 108 -8.71 -14.23 -12.61
C VAL A 108 -10.07 -13.59 -12.35
N SER A 109 -10.11 -12.25 -12.28
CA SER A 109 -11.33 -11.50 -11.99
C SER A 109 -11.46 -10.29 -12.92
N SER A 110 -12.70 -9.84 -13.14
CA SER A 110 -13.03 -8.56 -13.80
C SER A 110 -13.60 -7.54 -12.83
N THR A 111 -13.63 -7.86 -11.53
CA THR A 111 -14.20 -7.02 -10.48
C THR A 111 -13.41 -5.72 -10.33
N GLY A 112 -14.11 -4.61 -10.19
CA GLY A 112 -13.50 -3.31 -9.94
C GLY A 112 -13.21 -3.03 -8.47
N PHE A 113 -12.23 -2.16 -8.21
CA PHE A 113 -11.95 -1.69 -6.85
C PHE A 113 -13.01 -0.70 -6.37
N THR A 114 -13.39 -0.84 -5.10
CA THR A 114 -14.21 0.15 -4.39
C THR A 114 -13.40 0.65 -3.20
N PRO A 115 -13.08 1.96 -3.12
CA PRO A 115 -12.40 2.52 -1.97
C PRO A 115 -13.18 2.27 -0.67
N PRO A 116 -12.50 2.09 0.47
CA PRO A 116 -13.17 2.00 1.76
C PRO A 116 -14.02 3.26 2.01
N ARG A 117 -15.32 3.09 2.26
CA ARG A 117 -16.25 4.21 2.52
C ARG A 117 -16.05 4.87 3.89
N LYS A 118 -15.42 4.18 4.83
CA LYS A 118 -15.15 4.68 6.18
C LYS A 118 -13.65 4.79 6.36
N GLU A 119 -13.19 5.93 6.86
CA GLU A 119 -11.88 6.03 7.49
C GLU A 119 -11.83 4.94 8.57
N ARG A 120 -10.89 4.00 8.44
CA ARG A 120 -10.55 3.22 9.63
C ARG A 120 -9.98 4.27 10.59
N PRO A 121 -10.61 4.50 11.76
CA PRO A 121 -9.97 5.36 12.75
C PRO A 121 -8.56 4.80 12.95
N PRO A 122 -7.53 5.66 13.07
CA PRO A 122 -6.19 5.20 13.38
C PRO A 122 -6.34 4.19 14.53
N GLY A 123 -5.76 2.99 14.34
CA GLY A 123 -5.81 1.97 15.38
C GLY A 123 -5.34 2.60 16.67
N LYS A 124 -5.92 2.20 17.82
CA LYS A 124 -5.41 2.66 19.11
C LYS A 124 -3.90 2.48 19.10
N PRO A 125 -3.10 3.53 19.39
CA PRO A 125 -1.67 3.38 19.46
C PRO A 125 -1.37 2.20 20.39
N VAL A 126 -0.40 1.37 20.00
CA VAL A 126 -0.03 0.14 20.72
C VAL A 126 0.52 0.46 22.12
N PHE A 127 0.72 1.75 22.41
CA PHE A 127 1.21 2.29 23.66
C PHE A 127 0.20 3.31 24.16
N ASP A 128 -0.18 3.17 25.43
CA ASP A 128 -0.95 4.18 26.17
C ASP A 128 0.04 5.28 26.60
N ALA A 129 0.54 6.04 25.62
CA ALA A 129 1.50 7.10 25.86
C ALA A 129 0.76 8.34 26.39
N HIS A 130 0.49 8.34 27.69
CA HIS A 130 0.15 9.56 28.41
C HIS A 130 1.43 10.37 28.61
N LEU A 131 1.71 11.29 27.68
CA LEU A 131 2.75 12.30 27.88
C LEU A 131 2.27 13.30 28.94
N SER A 132 3.09 13.54 29.95
CA SER A 132 2.85 14.60 30.92
C SER A 132 3.00 15.98 30.27
N ASP A 133 2.34 16.99 30.84
CA ASP A 133 2.49 18.39 30.38
C ASP A 133 3.96 18.85 30.42
N GLU A 134 4.76 18.27 31.33
CA GLU A 134 6.21 18.52 31.44
C GLU A 134 6.99 17.96 30.24
N GLU A 135 6.69 16.72 29.83
CA GLU A 135 7.30 16.10 28.64
C GLU A 135 6.92 16.84 27.36
N ILE A 136 5.66 17.31 27.27
CA ILE A 136 5.18 18.11 26.14
C ILE A 136 5.92 19.46 26.09
N ALA A 137 6.05 20.15 27.23
CA ALA A 137 6.77 21.43 27.29
C ALA A 137 8.26 21.26 27.00
N GLU A 138 8.89 20.17 27.47
CA GLU A 138 10.28 19.88 27.12
C GLU A 138 10.44 19.58 25.63
N PHE A 139 9.54 18.80 25.04
CA PHE A 139 9.53 18.53 23.61
C PHE A 139 9.39 19.83 22.81
N GLU A 140 8.42 20.68 23.12
CA GLU A 140 8.20 21.96 22.42
C GLU A 140 9.42 22.88 22.52
N ARG A 141 10.06 22.94 23.71
CA ARG A 141 11.30 23.69 23.89
C ARG A 141 12.43 23.14 23.02
N LEU A 142 12.60 21.82 22.95
CA LEU A 142 13.62 21.17 22.12
C LEU A 142 13.32 21.36 20.63
N TRP A 143 12.06 21.28 20.23
CA TRP A 143 11.61 21.42 18.86
C TRP A 143 11.85 22.83 18.31
N ASN A 144 11.64 23.84 19.15
CA ASN A 144 11.86 25.24 18.79
C ASN A 144 13.31 25.71 19.00
N MET A 145 14.20 24.84 19.50
CA MET A 145 15.61 25.19 19.73
C MET A 145 16.40 25.19 18.41
N PRO A 146 17.30 26.17 18.19
CA PRO A 146 18.22 26.13 17.06
C PRO A 146 19.08 24.85 17.07
N LEU A 147 19.20 24.22 15.90
CA LEU A 147 19.97 22.98 15.70
C LEU A 147 21.43 23.06 16.19
N ALA A 148 22.04 24.24 16.13
CA ALA A 148 23.39 24.46 16.62
C ALA A 148 23.52 24.27 18.15
N ASP A 149 22.47 24.61 18.90
CA ASP A 149 22.44 24.49 20.35
C ASP A 149 22.00 23.08 20.79
N LEU A 150 21.14 22.44 20.01
CA LEU A 150 20.77 21.04 20.20
C LEU A 150 22.00 20.12 20.12
N LYS A 151 22.89 20.35 19.13
CA LYS A 151 24.13 19.55 18.93
C LYS A 151 25.17 19.70 20.03
N LYS A 152 25.13 20.80 20.80
CA LYS A 152 26.04 21.03 21.93
C LYS A 152 25.64 20.20 23.15
N ARG A 153 24.39 19.72 23.21
CA ARG A 153 23.92 18.83 24.27
C ARG A 153 24.42 17.41 24.00
N LYS A 154 25.08 16.79 24.99
CA LYS A 154 25.25 15.33 25.02
C LYS A 154 23.91 14.70 25.39
N ALA A 155 23.54 13.61 24.72
CA ALA A 155 22.37 12.84 25.07
C ALA A 155 22.42 12.45 26.57
N PRO A 156 21.31 12.55 27.32
CA PRO A 156 21.27 12.01 28.66
C PRO A 156 21.60 10.52 28.58
N THR A 157 22.58 10.07 29.37
CA THR A 157 22.85 8.65 29.54
C THR A 157 21.76 8.12 30.47
N GLU A 158 20.70 7.52 29.91
CA GLU A 158 19.63 6.94 30.71
C GLU A 158 20.20 5.89 31.68
N ARG A 159 19.92 6.06 32.97
CA ARG A 159 19.93 4.95 33.90
C ARG A 159 18.69 4.12 33.58
N VAL A 160 18.92 2.92 33.04
CA VAL A 160 17.93 1.84 33.01
C VAL A 160 17.54 1.55 34.46
N GLY A 161 16.42 2.11 34.89
CA GLY A 161 15.77 1.79 36.16
C GLY A 161 14.97 0.51 35.98
N GLN A 162 15.42 -0.52 36.69
CA GLN A 162 14.79 -1.83 36.81
C GLN A 162 13.35 -1.70 37.33
N GLY A 163 12.45 -2.48 36.74
CA GLY A 163 11.11 -2.67 37.29
C GLY A 163 11.13 -3.47 38.58
N GLU A 164 10.26 -3.07 39.51
CA GLU A 164 9.60 -3.95 40.47
C GLU A 164 8.14 -4.13 40.04
#